data_AF-A0A7J6UKG5-F1
#
_entry.id   AF-A0A7J6UKG5-F1
#
_cell.length_a   1.000
_cell.length_b   1.000
_cell.length_c   1.000
_cell.angle_alpha   90.00
_cell.angle_beta   90.00
_cell.angle_gamma   90.00
#
_symmetry.space_group_name_H-M   'P 1'
#
loop_
_entity.id
_entity.type
_entity.pdbx_description
1 polymer ?
#
loop_
_entity_poly.entity_id
_entity_poly.type
_entity_poly.pdbx_seq_one_letter_code
_entity_poly.pdbx_strand_id
1 'polypeptide(L)'
;MSSEQQPDGEDYTDTDPETQALRIPPNQMIRQGRVPTDFQTQLISELDLGMTGKPTMGEYVIANPNDSFGSRDELLRILTAIRLAAKIVSREINKAGISTQVLGMANHTNVQGEAQTKLDVFANKLFVQCLRNRDVVCGMVSEEEEDIIEAGSHQQKKTNRYIVLMDPLDGSSNIDVNVPVGTIFSVVRRASEINHKPKIDDYLQKGRNIMAAGYVLYGSSTMLVMSTGNGVHGFTLDPSIGTLYLTHPHMRFPDSRKNACYAINE
;
A
#
# COMPACT_ATOMS: atom_id res chain seq x y z
N MET A 1 11.03 65.82 -40.18
CA MET A 1 11.72 64.66 -40.79
C MET A 1 12.65 64.09 -39.73
N SER A 2 12.17 63.10 -38.98
CA SER A 2 12.99 62.29 -38.08
C SER A 2 12.37 60.90 -38.12
N SER A 3 13.06 59.96 -38.75
CA SER A 3 12.69 58.56 -38.91
C SER A 3 13.17 57.77 -37.69
N GLU A 4 12.24 57.28 -36.86
CA GLU A 4 12.51 56.25 -35.86
C GLU A 4 12.38 54.87 -36.51
N GLN A 5 13.44 54.08 -36.44
CA GLN A 5 13.47 52.67 -36.82
C GLN A 5 12.78 51.85 -35.72
N GLN A 6 11.75 51.07 -36.09
CA GLN A 6 11.23 49.98 -35.25
C GLN A 6 12.18 48.77 -35.35
N PRO A 7 12.43 48.01 -34.27
CA PRO A 7 13.14 46.75 -34.35
C PRO A 7 12.20 45.66 -34.89
N ASP A 8 12.73 44.83 -35.78
CA ASP A 8 12.09 43.67 -36.39
C ASP A 8 11.52 42.73 -35.31
N GLY A 9 10.20 42.54 -35.34
CA GLY A 9 9.52 41.50 -34.57
C GLY A 9 9.68 40.17 -35.29
N GLU A 10 10.66 39.37 -34.85
CA GLU A 10 10.70 37.95 -35.20
C GLU A 10 9.51 37.25 -34.54
N ASP A 11 8.58 36.77 -35.38
CA ASP A 11 7.41 35.99 -35.01
C ASP A 11 7.85 34.56 -34.64
N TYR A 12 8.13 34.32 -33.35
CA TYR A 12 8.44 33.00 -32.80
C TYR A 12 7.15 32.17 -32.59
N THR A 13 6.35 31.96 -33.64
CA THR A 13 5.34 30.90 -33.62
C THR A 13 6.00 29.60 -34.04
N ASP A 14 6.41 28.82 -33.04
CA ASP A 14 6.89 27.46 -33.19
C ASP A 14 5.76 26.55 -33.72
N THR A 15 5.75 26.34 -35.04
CA THR A 15 4.75 25.53 -35.77
C THR A 15 5.13 24.05 -35.85
N ASP A 16 6.25 23.64 -35.23
CA ASP A 16 6.69 22.26 -35.27
C ASP A 16 5.82 21.38 -34.33
N PRO A 17 5.13 20.34 -34.86
CA PRO A 17 4.27 19.47 -34.05
C PRO A 17 5.02 18.76 -32.92
N GLU A 18 6.32 18.51 -33.06
CA GLU A 18 7.12 17.80 -32.04
C GLU A 18 7.45 18.69 -30.84
N THR A 19 7.79 19.96 -31.06
CA THR A 19 8.02 20.95 -29.99
C THR A 19 6.72 21.38 -29.30
N GLN A 20 5.59 21.36 -30.01
CA GLN A 20 4.27 21.59 -29.40
C GLN A 20 3.85 20.44 -28.45
N ALA A 21 4.24 19.20 -28.73
CA ALA A 21 3.94 18.06 -27.86
C ALA A 21 4.68 18.13 -26.50
N LEU A 22 5.88 18.73 -26.49
CA LEU A 22 6.70 18.94 -25.28
C LEU A 22 6.18 20.07 -24.36
N ARG A 23 5.23 20.90 -24.81
CA ARG A 23 4.63 21.99 -24.00
C ARG A 23 3.46 21.54 -23.11
N ILE A 24 3.04 20.28 -23.21
CA ILE A 24 1.94 19.77 -22.39
C ILE A 24 2.51 19.24 -21.08
N PRO A 25 2.22 19.85 -19.92
CA PRO A 25 2.73 19.35 -18.65
C PRO A 25 2.31 17.89 -18.43
N PRO A 26 3.16 17.02 -17.86
CA PRO A 26 2.95 15.57 -17.78
C PRO A 26 1.58 15.17 -17.21
N ASN A 27 1.09 15.92 -16.23
CA ASN A 27 -0.22 15.72 -15.61
C ASN A 27 -1.41 15.88 -16.57
N GLN A 28 -1.24 16.67 -17.64
CA GLN A 28 -2.26 16.94 -18.65
C GLN A 28 -2.22 15.88 -19.77
N MET A 29 -1.04 15.33 -20.09
CA MET A 29 -0.92 14.16 -20.99
C MET A 29 -1.55 12.90 -20.39
N ILE A 30 -1.38 12.67 -19.09
CA ILE A 30 -1.99 11.55 -18.35
C ILE A 30 -3.52 11.63 -18.38
N ARG A 31 -4.10 12.84 -18.25
CA ARG A 31 -5.56 13.05 -18.31
C ARG A 31 -6.17 12.85 -19.70
N GLN A 32 -5.38 13.04 -20.75
CA GLN A 32 -5.83 12.94 -22.14
C GLN A 32 -5.58 11.56 -22.77
N GLY A 33 -5.06 10.58 -22.02
CA GLY A 33 -4.83 9.22 -22.51
C GLY A 33 -3.78 9.12 -23.62
N ARG A 34 -2.98 10.17 -23.84
CA ARG A 34 -1.94 10.27 -24.88
C ARG A 34 -0.55 10.00 -24.31
N VAL A 35 -0.38 8.89 -23.58
CA VAL A 35 0.95 8.48 -23.12
C VAL A 35 1.44 7.38 -24.07
N PRO A 36 2.41 7.66 -24.97
CA PRO A 36 3.07 6.61 -25.74
C PRO A 36 3.64 5.56 -24.78
N THR A 37 3.55 4.28 -25.15
CA THR A 37 4.09 3.17 -24.35
C THR A 37 5.58 3.38 -24.01
N ASP A 38 6.31 4.04 -24.91
CA ASP A 38 7.74 4.38 -24.74
C ASP A 38 7.98 5.46 -23.68
N PHE A 39 7.00 6.32 -23.42
CA PHE A 39 7.06 7.33 -22.36
C PHE A 39 6.98 6.69 -20.97
N GLN A 40 6.35 5.51 -20.83
CA GLN A 40 6.34 4.76 -19.57
C GLN A 40 7.74 4.20 -19.26
N THR A 41 8.47 3.76 -20.28
CA THR A 41 9.86 3.31 -20.15
C THR A 41 10.80 4.49 -19.89
N GLN A 42 10.56 5.64 -20.56
CA GLN A 42 11.33 6.86 -20.34
C GLN A 42 11.12 7.47 -18.95
N LEU A 43 9.88 7.54 -18.44
CA LEU A 43 9.63 8.07 -17.09
C LEU A 43 10.31 7.22 -16.01
N ILE A 44 10.36 5.89 -16.20
CA ILE A 44 11.06 4.96 -15.30
C ILE A 44 12.58 5.10 -15.43
N SER A 45 13.11 5.49 -16.61
CA SER A 45 14.54 5.74 -16.80
C SER A 45 15.00 7.15 -16.41
N GLU A 46 14.12 8.15 -16.46
CA GLU A 46 14.41 9.57 -16.15
C GLU A 46 14.15 9.93 -14.69
N LEU A 47 13.36 9.13 -13.96
CA LEU A 47 13.33 9.18 -12.50
C LEU A 47 14.61 8.54 -11.98
N ASP A 48 15.60 9.36 -11.65
CA ASP A 48 16.83 8.97 -10.95
C ASP A 48 16.49 8.37 -9.58
N LEU A 49 16.18 7.07 -9.61
CA LEU A 49 15.75 6.21 -8.51
C LEU A 49 16.97 5.75 -7.72
N GLY A 50 17.31 6.51 -6.68
CA GLY A 50 18.55 6.37 -5.91
C GLY A 50 19.07 4.94 -5.67
N MET A 51 20.40 4.81 -5.67
CA MET A 51 21.27 3.67 -5.29
C MET A 51 20.98 2.24 -5.81
N THR A 52 19.77 1.88 -6.27
CA THR A 52 19.41 0.48 -6.58
C THR A 52 18.80 0.25 -7.97
N GLY A 53 18.44 1.30 -8.72
CA GLY A 53 17.83 1.19 -10.05
C GLY A 53 16.47 0.47 -10.06
N LYS A 54 15.83 0.32 -8.89
CA LYS A 54 14.53 -0.32 -8.71
C LYS A 54 13.49 0.73 -8.33
N PRO A 55 12.25 0.67 -8.85
CA PRO A 55 11.20 1.61 -8.46
C PRO A 55 10.77 1.37 -7.02
N THR A 56 10.42 2.45 -6.30
CA THR A 56 9.77 2.32 -5.00
C THR A 56 8.32 1.84 -5.15
N MET A 57 7.73 1.36 -4.06
CA MET A 57 6.32 0.95 -4.04
C MET A 57 5.37 2.07 -4.51
N GLY A 58 5.67 3.32 -4.15
CA GLY A 58 4.85 4.48 -4.56
C GLY A 58 4.91 4.71 -6.06
N GLU A 59 6.11 4.74 -6.64
CA GLU A 59 6.30 4.91 -8.10
C GLU A 59 5.70 3.74 -8.87
N TYR A 60 5.86 2.52 -8.38
CA TYR A 60 5.25 1.34 -8.99
C TYR A 60 3.72 1.46 -9.09
N VAL A 61 3.05 1.87 -8.01
CA VAL A 61 1.58 2.04 -8.01
C VAL A 61 1.14 3.19 -8.92
N ILE A 62 1.93 4.27 -9.02
CA ILE A 62 1.63 5.39 -9.93
C ILE A 62 1.77 4.95 -11.40
N ALA A 63 2.84 4.22 -11.70
CA ALA A 63 3.24 3.83 -13.05
C ALA A 63 2.43 2.66 -13.63
N ASN A 64 1.71 1.89 -12.81
CA ASN A 64 0.95 0.72 -13.27
C ASN A 64 -0.56 1.01 -13.36
N PRO A 65 -1.10 1.43 -14.53
CA PRO A 65 -2.49 1.88 -14.67
C PRO A 65 -3.52 0.75 -14.73
N ASN A 66 -3.08 -0.52 -14.82
CA ASN A 66 -3.94 -1.67 -15.12
C ASN A 66 -4.45 -2.40 -13.86
N ASP A 67 -4.66 -1.68 -12.74
CA ASP A 67 -5.27 -2.27 -11.54
C ASP A 67 -6.80 -2.16 -11.54
N SER A 68 -7.47 -3.10 -10.85
CA SER A 68 -8.92 -3.10 -10.69
C SER A 68 -9.39 -2.23 -9.51
N PHE A 69 -8.48 -1.45 -8.89
CA PHE A 69 -8.77 -0.71 -7.66
C PHE A 69 -9.64 0.53 -7.90
N GLY A 70 -9.63 1.05 -9.13
CA GLY A 70 -10.48 2.15 -9.60
C GLY A 70 -9.93 3.54 -9.31
N SER A 71 -9.24 3.78 -8.19
CA SER A 71 -8.61 5.06 -7.85
C SER A 71 -7.21 4.89 -7.27
N ARG A 72 -6.20 5.35 -8.01
CA ARG A 72 -4.78 5.25 -7.62
C ARG A 72 -4.44 6.09 -6.39
N ASP A 73 -5.00 7.30 -6.26
CA ASP A 73 -4.76 8.15 -5.08
C ASP A 73 -5.27 7.49 -3.80
N GLU A 74 -6.47 6.90 -3.85
CA GLU A 74 -7.08 6.23 -2.70
C GLU A 74 -6.32 4.94 -2.35
N LEU A 75 -5.85 4.18 -3.35
CA LEU A 75 -4.97 3.04 -3.14
C LEU A 75 -3.67 3.46 -2.44
N LEU A 76 -2.99 4.49 -2.97
CA LEU A 76 -1.74 5.01 -2.41
C LEU A 76 -1.92 5.47 -0.97
N ARG A 77 -3.04 6.12 -0.64
CA ARG A 77 -3.37 6.53 0.73
C ARG A 77 -3.45 5.32 1.67
N ILE A 78 -4.15 4.26 1.27
CA ILE A 78 -4.28 3.03 2.06
C ILE A 78 -2.92 2.33 2.20
N LEU A 79 -2.21 2.11 1.10
CA LEU A 79 -0.89 1.45 1.10
C LEU A 79 0.16 2.25 1.89
N THR A 80 0.07 3.59 1.88
CA THR A 80 0.96 4.44 2.68
C THR A 80 0.68 4.31 4.17
N ALA A 81 -0.58 4.16 4.58
CA ALA A 81 -0.91 3.82 5.97
C ALA A 81 -0.36 2.46 6.38
N ILE A 82 -0.60 1.43 5.57
CA ILE A 82 -0.12 0.06 5.81
C ILE A 82 1.41 0.06 5.90
N ARG A 83 2.10 0.67 4.93
CA ARG A 83 3.57 0.79 4.93
C ARG A 83 4.10 1.49 6.18
N LEU A 84 3.45 2.58 6.62
CA LEU A 84 3.88 3.31 7.80
C LEU A 84 3.77 2.45 9.05
N ALA A 85 2.61 1.83 9.26
CA ALA A 85 2.38 0.93 10.39
C ALA A 85 3.38 -0.24 10.36
N ALA A 86 3.51 -0.90 9.21
CA ALA A 86 4.44 -2.01 9.00
C ALA A 86 5.90 -1.66 9.31
N LYS A 87 6.37 -0.47 8.92
CA LYS A 87 7.72 -0.01 9.25
C LYS A 87 7.94 0.14 10.76
N ILE A 88 6.93 0.64 11.47
CA ILE A 88 7.00 0.83 12.92
C ILE A 88 6.93 -0.53 13.62
N VAL A 89 6.02 -1.42 13.21
CA VAL A 89 5.95 -2.80 13.72
C VAL A 89 7.27 -3.55 13.50
N SER A 90 7.81 -3.51 12.29
CA SER A 90 9.13 -4.09 11.95
C SER A 90 10.24 -3.57 12.88
N ARG A 91 10.25 -2.27 13.18
CA ARG A 91 11.22 -1.67 14.10
C ARG A 91 11.06 -2.21 15.53
N GLU A 92 9.83 -2.38 16.01
CA GLU A 92 9.58 -2.90 17.36
C GLU A 92 9.92 -4.39 17.45
N ILE A 93 9.57 -5.21 16.45
CA ILE A 93 9.96 -6.63 16.37
C ILE A 93 11.48 -6.76 16.40
N ASN A 94 12.21 -5.98 15.58
CA ASN A 94 13.68 -6.00 15.55
C ASN A 94 14.35 -5.53 16.85
N LYS A 95 13.58 -4.94 17.77
CA LYS A 95 14.04 -4.50 19.09
C LYS A 95 13.41 -5.27 20.24
N ALA A 96 12.61 -6.29 19.96
CA ALA A 96 11.79 -6.97 20.95
C ALA A 96 12.66 -7.51 22.10
N GLY A 97 13.80 -8.15 21.80
CA GLY A 97 14.74 -8.66 22.80
C GLY A 97 15.44 -7.61 23.68
N ILE A 98 15.32 -6.31 23.37
CA ILE A 98 15.92 -5.18 24.13
C ILE A 98 14.82 -4.36 24.82
N SER A 99 13.61 -4.32 24.24
CA SER A 99 12.50 -3.51 24.74
C SER A 99 11.62 -4.30 25.70
N THR A 100 11.79 -4.06 27.01
CA THR A 100 10.98 -4.67 28.08
C THR A 100 9.50 -4.27 28.05
N GLN A 101 9.13 -3.27 27.24
CA GLN A 101 7.77 -2.75 27.16
C GLN A 101 6.90 -3.46 26.11
N VAL A 102 7.51 -4.15 25.16
CA VAL A 102 6.82 -4.71 23.97
C VAL A 102 6.67 -6.23 24.06
N LEU A 103 7.55 -6.91 24.79
CA LEU A 103 7.46 -8.35 25.04
C LEU A 103 6.57 -8.69 26.27
N GLY A 104 5.92 -9.85 26.19
CA GLY A 104 5.07 -10.43 27.23
C GLY A 104 3.57 -10.32 26.96
N MET A 105 2.78 -11.03 27.77
CA MET A 105 1.33 -11.07 27.69
C MET A 105 0.72 -9.69 27.98
N ALA A 106 -0.27 -9.30 27.19
CA ALA A 106 -1.27 -8.35 27.63
C ALA A 106 -2.18 -9.09 28.64
N ASN A 107 -2.63 -8.42 29.70
CA ASN A 107 -3.50 -9.03 30.73
C ASN A 107 -4.93 -9.30 30.20
N HIS A 108 -5.11 -9.56 28.91
CA HIS A 108 -6.38 -9.77 28.21
C HIS A 108 -6.30 -11.01 27.33
N THR A 109 -7.37 -11.80 27.34
CA THR A 109 -7.59 -12.90 26.39
C THR A 109 -8.33 -12.32 25.17
N ASN A 110 -7.88 -12.63 23.96
CA ASN A 110 -8.52 -12.15 22.74
C ASN A 110 -9.82 -12.92 22.44
N VAL A 111 -10.52 -12.49 21.40
CA VAL A 111 -11.85 -12.97 20.96
C VAL A 111 -11.84 -14.42 20.47
N GLN A 112 -10.64 -14.94 20.17
CA GLN A 112 -10.39 -16.31 19.74
C GLN A 112 -9.95 -17.21 20.90
N GLY A 113 -9.89 -16.67 22.13
CA GLY A 113 -9.52 -17.42 23.34
C GLY A 113 -8.01 -17.55 23.55
N GLU A 114 -7.20 -16.82 22.81
CA GLU A 114 -5.74 -16.83 22.92
C GLU A 114 -5.22 -15.71 23.85
N ALA A 115 -4.05 -15.94 24.44
CA ALA A 115 -3.40 -14.93 25.26
C ALA A 115 -2.81 -13.83 24.37
N GLN A 116 -3.43 -12.65 24.37
CA GLN A 116 -3.00 -11.53 23.54
C GLN A 116 -1.62 -11.03 24.00
N THR A 117 -0.67 -10.83 23.09
CA THR A 117 0.61 -10.22 23.44
C THR A 117 0.50 -8.69 23.47
N LYS A 118 1.41 -8.02 24.18
CA LYS A 118 1.49 -6.54 24.12
C LYS A 118 1.77 -6.03 22.70
N LEU A 119 2.46 -6.82 21.88
CA LEU A 119 2.79 -6.45 20.51
C LEU A 119 1.57 -6.54 19.59
N ASP A 120 0.66 -7.50 19.81
CA ASP A 120 -0.62 -7.59 19.11
C ASP A 120 -1.47 -6.34 19.34
N VAL A 121 -1.65 -5.97 20.61
CA VAL A 121 -2.38 -4.75 21.01
C VAL A 121 -1.74 -3.50 20.39
N PHE A 122 -0.42 -3.44 20.38
CA PHE A 122 0.33 -2.33 19.79
C PHE A 122 0.12 -2.26 18.27
N ALA A 123 0.31 -3.37 17.56
CA ALA A 123 0.17 -3.46 16.12
C ALA A 123 -1.26 -3.09 15.71
N ASN A 124 -2.28 -3.66 16.36
CA ASN A 124 -3.68 -3.34 16.10
C ASN A 124 -3.97 -1.84 16.23
N LYS A 125 -3.61 -1.23 17.38
CA LYS A 125 -3.83 0.22 17.62
C LYS A 125 -3.14 1.07 16.55
N LEU A 126 -1.91 0.71 16.19
CA LEU A 126 -1.11 1.44 15.21
C LEU A 126 -1.71 1.35 13.80
N PHE A 127 -2.12 0.17 13.35
CA PHE A 127 -2.76 -0.01 12.03
C PHE A 127 -4.10 0.74 11.96
N VAL A 128 -4.95 0.59 12.98
CA VAL A 128 -6.23 1.31 13.09
C VAL A 128 -6.01 2.82 13.01
N GLN A 129 -5.06 3.37 13.78
CA GLN A 129 -4.76 4.79 13.76
C GLN A 129 -4.23 5.26 12.39
N CYS A 130 -3.32 4.51 11.79
CA CYS A 130 -2.75 4.85 10.49
C CYS A 130 -3.82 4.87 9.38
N LEU A 131 -4.76 3.92 9.40
CA LEU A 131 -5.83 3.79 8.42
C LEU A 131 -6.94 4.84 8.60
N ARG A 132 -7.33 5.14 9.84
CA ARG A 132 -8.31 6.20 10.15
C ARG A 132 -7.86 7.55 9.59
N ASN A 133 -6.57 7.86 9.67
CA ASN A 133 -6.00 9.14 9.24
C ASN A 133 -5.92 9.35 7.70
N ARG A 134 -6.47 8.45 6.89
CA ARG A 134 -6.38 8.52 5.41
C ARG A 134 -7.64 9.01 4.70
N ASP A 135 -8.74 9.20 5.41
CA ASP A 135 -10.02 9.72 4.86
C ASP A 135 -10.51 8.97 3.60
N VAL A 136 -10.22 7.68 3.50
CA VAL A 136 -10.68 6.81 2.39
C VAL A 136 -11.30 5.50 2.88
N VAL A 137 -10.96 5.10 4.10
CA VAL A 137 -11.50 3.92 4.80
C VAL A 137 -12.76 4.32 5.56
N CYS A 138 -13.86 3.59 5.39
CA CYS A 138 -15.12 3.80 6.10
C CYS A 138 -15.31 2.84 7.29
N GLY A 139 -14.61 1.71 7.29
CA GLY A 139 -14.63 0.76 8.39
C GLY A 139 -13.48 -0.23 8.30
N MET A 140 -13.17 -0.89 9.42
CA MET A 140 -12.14 -1.90 9.49
C MET A 140 -12.64 -3.11 10.29
N VAL A 141 -12.06 -4.26 10.00
CA VAL A 141 -12.19 -5.49 10.79
C VAL A 141 -10.77 -5.91 11.14
N SER A 142 -10.53 -6.20 12.41
CA SER A 142 -9.25 -6.67 12.92
C SER A 142 -9.47 -8.00 13.60
N GLU A 143 -8.52 -8.92 13.48
CA GLU A 143 -8.49 -10.14 14.28
C GLU A 143 -8.53 -9.85 15.80
N GLU A 144 -7.99 -8.70 16.20
CA GLU A 144 -7.81 -8.28 17.61
C GLU A 144 -9.02 -7.55 18.22
N GLU A 145 -10.14 -7.41 17.50
CA GLU A 145 -11.33 -6.67 17.94
C GLU A 145 -12.60 -7.50 17.71
N GLU A 146 -13.50 -7.55 18.71
CA GLU A 146 -14.79 -8.27 18.59
C GLU A 146 -15.73 -7.58 17.60
N ASP A 147 -15.74 -6.24 17.66
CA ASP A 147 -16.67 -5.41 16.93
C ASP A 147 -16.02 -4.76 15.71
N ILE A 148 -16.87 -4.37 14.76
CA ILE A 148 -16.46 -3.56 13.61
C ILE A 148 -15.88 -2.23 14.08
N ILE A 149 -14.69 -1.92 13.58
CA ILE A 149 -14.00 -0.67 13.89
C ILE A 149 -14.46 0.40 12.91
N GLU A 150 -15.30 1.31 13.38
CA GLU A 150 -15.68 2.46 12.57
C GLU A 150 -14.49 3.39 12.37
N ALA A 151 -14.29 3.84 11.12
CA ALA A 151 -13.15 4.68 10.78
C ALA A 151 -13.25 6.11 11.34
N GLY A 152 -14.38 6.50 11.93
CA GLY A 152 -14.56 7.76 12.67
C GLY A 152 -14.07 8.98 11.90
N SER A 153 -14.93 9.60 11.09
CA SER A 153 -14.49 10.71 10.26
C SER A 153 -14.26 11.98 11.10
N HIS A 154 -13.01 12.46 11.24
CA HIS A 154 -12.71 13.75 11.90
C HIS A 154 -13.41 14.93 11.23
N GLN A 155 -13.67 14.81 9.93
CA GLN A 155 -14.57 15.65 9.17
C GLN A 155 -15.69 14.74 8.70
N GLN A 156 -16.97 15.08 8.85
CA GLN A 156 -18.16 14.29 8.45
C GLN A 156 -18.25 13.96 6.94
N LYS A 157 -17.15 13.63 6.27
CA LYS A 157 -17.07 13.21 4.87
C LYS A 157 -17.57 11.78 4.80
N LYS A 158 -18.86 11.67 4.49
CA LYS A 158 -19.53 10.38 4.28
C LYS A 158 -19.16 9.72 2.94
N THR A 159 -18.06 10.17 2.33
CA THR A 159 -17.59 9.77 1.00
C THR A 159 -16.61 8.60 1.04
N ASN A 160 -16.18 8.14 2.22
CA ASN A 160 -15.23 7.02 2.35
C ASN A 160 -15.86 5.71 1.81
N ARG A 161 -15.07 4.96 1.04
CA ARG A 161 -15.59 3.84 0.20
C ARG A 161 -14.98 2.49 0.51
N TYR A 162 -13.88 2.45 1.25
CA TYR A 162 -13.10 1.23 1.41
C TYR A 162 -13.24 0.66 2.81
N ILE A 163 -13.28 -0.66 2.90
CA ILE A 163 -13.20 -1.41 4.14
C ILE A 163 -11.89 -2.19 4.12
N VAL A 164 -11.17 -2.14 5.23
CA VAL A 164 -9.90 -2.88 5.39
C VAL A 164 -10.10 -3.97 6.42
N LEU A 165 -9.89 -5.22 6.01
CA LEU A 165 -9.85 -6.36 6.92
C LEU A 165 -8.38 -6.70 7.15
N MET A 166 -7.98 -6.93 8.39
CA MET A 166 -6.59 -7.18 8.71
C MET A 166 -6.41 -8.19 9.85
N ASP A 167 -5.29 -8.89 9.77
CA ASP A 167 -4.62 -9.49 10.90
C ASP A 167 -3.36 -8.63 11.13
N PRO A 168 -3.32 -7.84 12.22
CA PRO A 168 -2.23 -6.91 12.46
C PRO A 168 -0.91 -7.61 12.78
N LEU A 169 -0.93 -8.83 13.33
CA LEU A 169 0.26 -9.57 13.72
C LEU A 169 0.07 -11.10 13.67
N ASP A 170 0.14 -11.66 12.47
CA ASP A 170 0.04 -13.10 12.23
C ASP A 170 1.26 -13.83 12.81
N GLY A 171 0.98 -14.92 13.54
CA GLY A 171 1.99 -15.76 14.16
C GLY A 171 2.62 -15.15 15.41
N SER A 172 1.92 -14.30 16.16
CA SER A 172 2.46 -13.64 17.36
C SER A 172 3.07 -14.59 18.40
N SER A 173 2.59 -15.83 18.49
CA SER A 173 3.20 -16.89 19.32
C SER A 173 4.67 -17.21 18.98
N ASN A 174 5.12 -16.88 17.77
CA ASN A 174 6.48 -17.08 17.28
C ASN A 174 7.45 -15.96 17.66
N ILE A 175 6.97 -14.85 18.25
CA ILE A 175 7.80 -13.68 18.59
C ILE A 175 8.88 -14.04 19.61
N ASP A 176 8.52 -14.76 20.68
CA ASP A 176 9.44 -15.08 21.79
C ASP A 176 10.57 -16.02 21.36
N VAL A 177 10.38 -16.77 20.27
CA VAL A 177 11.37 -17.70 19.69
C VAL A 177 12.06 -17.13 18.45
N ASN A 178 11.85 -15.84 18.14
CA ASN A 178 12.48 -15.13 17.02
C ASN A 178 12.26 -15.81 15.65
N VAL A 179 11.07 -16.36 15.45
CA VAL A 179 10.62 -16.97 14.18
C VAL A 179 9.85 -15.90 13.38
N PRO A 180 9.86 -15.94 12.03
CA PRO A 180 9.18 -14.92 11.22
C PRO A 180 7.69 -14.80 11.53
N VAL A 181 7.22 -13.56 11.60
CA VAL A 181 5.81 -13.19 11.82
C VAL A 181 5.34 -12.25 10.70
N GLY A 182 4.05 -11.94 10.63
CA GLY A 182 3.51 -11.15 9.54
C GLY A 182 2.39 -10.18 9.92
N THR A 183 1.92 -9.44 8.93
CA THR A 183 0.65 -8.70 8.98
C THR A 183 -0.08 -9.08 7.70
N ILE A 184 -1.36 -9.42 7.77
CA ILE A 184 -2.18 -9.73 6.59
C ILE A 184 -3.23 -8.64 6.43
N PHE A 185 -3.51 -8.22 5.20
CA PHE A 185 -4.57 -7.26 4.92
C PHE A 185 -5.31 -7.58 3.63
N SER A 186 -6.58 -7.18 3.61
CA SER A 186 -7.39 -7.12 2.40
C SER A 186 -8.24 -5.86 2.38
N VAL A 187 -8.51 -5.37 1.19
CA VAL A 187 -9.25 -4.14 0.93
C VAL A 187 -10.39 -4.47 0.00
N VAL A 188 -11.61 -4.17 0.45
CA VAL A 188 -12.84 -4.26 -0.33
C VAL A 188 -13.46 -2.87 -0.46
N ARG A 189 -14.21 -2.64 -1.52
CA ARG A 189 -15.08 -1.46 -1.61
C ARG A 189 -16.45 -1.81 -1.07
N ARG A 190 -17.04 -0.91 -0.29
CA ARG A 190 -18.41 -1.06 0.20
C ARG A 190 -19.38 -1.22 -0.98
N ALA A 191 -20.35 -2.11 -0.83
CA ALA A 191 -21.40 -2.34 -1.83
C ALA A 191 -22.58 -1.38 -1.62
N SER A 192 -22.82 -0.96 -0.37
CA SER A 192 -23.88 -0.03 0.00
C SER A 192 -23.60 1.41 -0.44
N GLU A 193 -24.66 2.21 -0.50
CA GLU A 193 -24.60 3.59 -0.95
C GLU A 193 -23.65 4.46 -0.14
N ILE A 194 -22.86 5.24 -0.87
CA ILE A 194 -22.02 6.29 -0.30
C ILE A 194 -22.95 7.31 0.37
N ASN A 195 -22.54 7.86 1.52
CA ASN A 195 -23.30 8.75 2.41
C ASN A 195 -24.16 8.10 3.52
N HIS A 196 -24.22 6.77 3.57
CA HIS A 196 -24.80 6.06 4.71
C HIS A 196 -23.72 5.35 5.52
N LYS A 197 -24.03 5.00 6.78
CA LYS A 197 -23.18 4.11 7.58
C LYS A 197 -23.01 2.78 6.83
N PRO A 198 -21.79 2.22 6.74
CA PRO A 198 -21.61 0.88 6.17
C PRO A 198 -22.50 -0.13 6.88
N LYS A 199 -23.10 -1.05 6.12
CA LYS A 199 -23.92 -2.15 6.63
C LYS A 199 -23.03 -3.36 6.89
N ILE A 200 -23.51 -4.30 7.71
CA ILE A 200 -22.79 -5.55 7.99
C ILE A 200 -22.40 -6.32 6.71
N ASP A 201 -23.29 -6.31 5.70
CA ASP A 201 -23.04 -6.95 4.41
C ASP A 201 -21.86 -6.35 3.63
N ASP A 202 -21.46 -5.10 3.91
CA ASP A 202 -20.28 -4.50 3.29
C ASP A 202 -18.98 -5.13 3.80
N TYR A 203 -19.00 -5.70 5.01
CA TYR A 203 -17.86 -6.39 5.63
C TYR A 203 -17.85 -7.88 5.28
N LEU A 204 -19.02 -8.50 5.08
CA LEU A 204 -19.19 -9.93 4.78
C LEU A 204 -19.21 -10.23 3.27
N GLN A 205 -18.32 -9.59 2.52
CA GLN A 205 -18.23 -9.79 1.07
C GLN A 205 -17.45 -11.05 0.69
N LYS A 206 -17.76 -11.62 -0.48
CA LYS A 206 -17.00 -12.75 -1.03
C LYS A 206 -15.57 -12.33 -1.38
N GLY A 207 -14.58 -13.19 -1.14
CA GLY A 207 -13.16 -12.91 -1.43
C GLY A 207 -12.86 -12.50 -2.88
N ARG A 208 -13.67 -12.93 -3.86
CA ARG A 208 -13.56 -12.47 -5.25
C ARG A 208 -13.82 -10.97 -5.45
N ASN A 209 -14.38 -10.27 -4.45
CA ASN A 209 -14.62 -8.83 -4.46
C ASN A 209 -13.45 -8.03 -3.85
N ILE A 210 -12.39 -8.71 -3.39
CA ILE A 210 -11.18 -8.05 -2.89
C ILE A 210 -10.53 -7.27 -4.03
N MET A 211 -10.24 -6.00 -3.76
CA MET A 211 -9.65 -5.07 -4.73
C MET A 211 -8.14 -4.98 -4.57
N ALA A 212 -7.66 -5.11 -3.34
CA ALA A 212 -6.24 -5.26 -3.04
C ALA A 212 -6.09 -6.19 -1.83
N ALA A 213 -5.09 -7.04 -1.84
CA ALA A 213 -4.70 -7.82 -0.68
C ALA A 213 -3.20 -8.03 -0.67
N GLY A 214 -2.68 -8.31 0.51
CA GLY A 214 -1.27 -8.55 0.69
C GLY A 214 -0.94 -8.93 2.11
N TYR A 215 0.35 -9.14 2.32
CA TYR A 215 0.91 -9.34 3.63
C TYR A 215 2.25 -8.63 3.75
N VAL A 216 2.63 -8.32 4.97
CA VAL A 216 3.98 -7.93 5.33
C VAL A 216 4.62 -9.10 6.05
N LEU A 217 5.81 -9.50 5.63
CA LEU A 217 6.64 -10.49 6.29
C LEU A 217 7.72 -9.79 7.10
N TYR A 218 7.76 -10.02 8.40
CA TYR A 218 8.81 -9.60 9.31
C TYR A 218 9.77 -10.77 9.56
N GLY A 219 10.61 -11.06 8.55
CA GLY A 219 11.63 -12.10 8.63
C GLY A 219 13.04 -11.53 8.72
N SER A 220 14.01 -12.26 8.15
CA SER A 220 15.39 -11.78 8.00
C SER A 220 15.50 -10.45 7.26
N SER A 221 14.53 -10.15 6.39
CA SER A 221 14.25 -8.83 5.86
C SER A 221 12.76 -8.56 5.95
N THR A 222 12.37 -7.28 6.04
CA THR A 222 10.96 -6.90 5.96
C THR A 222 10.52 -6.78 4.51
N MET A 223 9.49 -7.51 4.13
CA MET A 223 8.93 -7.50 2.78
C MET A 223 7.43 -7.23 2.80
N LEU A 224 6.93 -6.40 1.89
CA LEU A 224 5.51 -6.26 1.61
C LEU A 224 5.21 -6.98 0.29
N VAL A 225 4.29 -7.93 0.31
CA VAL A 225 3.82 -8.64 -0.89
C VAL A 225 2.36 -8.31 -1.10
N MET A 226 1.99 -7.85 -2.29
CA MET A 226 0.60 -7.47 -2.57
C MET A 226 0.15 -7.76 -4.00
N SER A 227 -1.15 -7.79 -4.18
CA SER A 227 -1.85 -7.86 -5.47
C SER A 227 -3.03 -6.89 -5.48
N THR A 228 -3.24 -6.27 -6.64
CA THR A 228 -4.39 -5.40 -6.96
C THR A 228 -5.19 -5.95 -8.15
N GLY A 229 -5.12 -7.27 -8.36
CA GLY A 229 -5.78 -7.97 -9.46
C GLY A 229 -4.89 -8.25 -10.68
N ASN A 230 -3.77 -7.54 -10.85
CA ASN A 230 -2.84 -7.74 -11.97
C ASN A 230 -1.47 -8.29 -11.51
N GLY A 231 -1.49 -9.54 -11.05
CA GLY A 231 -0.30 -10.23 -10.55
C GLY A 231 0.07 -9.87 -9.11
N VAL A 232 1.09 -10.57 -8.60
CA VAL A 232 1.61 -10.44 -7.23
C VAL A 232 3.00 -9.82 -7.29
N HIS A 233 3.27 -8.86 -6.42
CA HIS A 233 4.51 -8.08 -6.42
C HIS A 233 5.06 -7.97 -5.01
N GLY A 234 6.35 -8.27 -4.86
CA GLY A 234 7.08 -8.18 -3.59
C GLY A 234 8.01 -6.97 -3.56
N PHE A 235 7.93 -6.24 -2.45
CA PHE A 235 8.75 -5.07 -2.16
C PHE A 235 9.58 -5.32 -0.91
N THR A 236 10.88 -5.05 -0.95
CA THR A 236 11.77 -5.19 0.21
C THR A 236 12.05 -3.83 0.83
N LEU A 237 12.01 -3.77 2.17
CA LEU A 237 12.33 -2.55 2.92
C LEU A 237 13.84 -2.36 2.98
N ASP A 238 14.30 -1.21 2.50
CA ASP A 238 15.60 -0.67 2.87
C ASP A 238 15.46 0.00 4.26
N PRO A 239 16.09 -0.53 5.33
CA PRO A 239 15.98 0.03 6.66
C PRO A 239 16.77 1.34 6.84
N SER A 240 17.80 1.58 6.03
CA SER A 240 18.64 2.79 6.09
C SER A 240 17.90 4.01 5.59
N ILE A 241 17.05 3.85 4.57
CA ILE A 241 16.24 4.92 3.98
C ILE A 241 14.79 4.86 4.47
N GLY A 242 14.32 3.68 4.86
CA GLY A 242 12.94 3.43 5.26
C GLY A 242 11.97 3.37 4.06
N THR A 243 12.42 2.88 2.91
CA THR A 243 11.64 2.83 1.67
C THR A 243 11.50 1.40 1.17
N LEU A 244 10.32 1.07 0.64
CA LEU A 244 10.04 -0.23 0.02
C LEU A 244 10.36 -0.16 -1.48
N TYR A 245 11.25 -1.03 -1.94
CA TYR A 245 11.67 -1.13 -3.35
C TYR A 245 11.13 -2.40 -3.98
N LEU A 246 10.69 -2.32 -5.24
CA LEU A 246 10.22 -3.48 -5.99
C LEU A 246 11.38 -4.45 -6.23
N THR A 247 11.36 -5.59 -5.54
CA THR A 247 12.41 -6.60 -5.63
C THR A 247 11.96 -7.88 -6.31
N HIS A 248 10.65 -8.17 -6.30
CA HIS A 248 10.07 -9.39 -6.84
C HIS A 248 8.84 -9.06 -7.70
N PRO A 249 9.01 -8.61 -8.95
CA PRO A 249 7.89 -8.34 -9.85
C PRO A 249 7.23 -9.63 -10.33
N HIS A 250 5.90 -9.61 -10.49
CA HIS A 250 5.10 -10.69 -11.10
C HIS A 250 5.37 -12.10 -10.54
N MET A 251 5.41 -12.23 -9.21
CA MET A 251 5.61 -13.52 -8.54
C MET A 251 4.58 -14.57 -9.02
N ARG A 252 5.06 -15.79 -9.23
CA ARG A 252 4.29 -16.98 -9.62
C ARG A 252 4.80 -18.19 -8.86
N PHE A 253 3.94 -19.18 -8.64
CA PHE A 253 4.40 -20.48 -8.19
C PHE A 253 5.28 -21.12 -9.28
N PRO A 254 6.30 -21.90 -8.90
CA PRO A 254 7.12 -22.62 -9.86
C PRO A 254 6.30 -23.71 -10.55
N ASP A 255 6.48 -23.88 -11.86
CA ASP A 255 5.80 -24.91 -12.65
C ASP A 255 6.26 -26.35 -12.29
N SER A 256 7.46 -26.47 -11.71
CA SER A 256 8.08 -27.77 -11.44
C SER A 256 7.85 -28.23 -10.00
N ARG A 257 7.47 -29.50 -9.84
CA ARG A 257 7.38 -30.17 -8.53
C ARG A 257 8.74 -30.59 -7.93
N LYS A 258 9.87 -30.23 -8.55
CA LYS A 258 11.20 -30.68 -8.09
C LYS A 258 11.53 -30.22 -6.65
N ASN A 259 10.87 -29.16 -6.18
CA ASN A 259 10.96 -28.65 -4.82
C ASN A 259 9.58 -28.62 -4.14
N ALA A 260 8.76 -29.65 -4.37
CA ALA A 260 7.44 -29.74 -3.75
C ALA A 260 7.60 -29.92 -2.23
N CYS A 261 7.09 -28.95 -1.48
CA CYS A 261 7.00 -29.00 -0.02
C CYS A 261 5.53 -29.05 0.39
N TYR A 262 5.23 -29.69 1.51
CA TYR A 262 3.96 -29.52 2.22
C TYR A 262 4.25 -28.86 3.57
N ALA A 263 3.29 -28.09 4.08
CA ALA A 263 3.39 -27.40 5.36
C ALA A 263 2.11 -27.67 6.15
N ILE A 264 2.24 -28.46 7.22
CA ILE A 264 1.17 -28.82 8.14
C ILE A 264 1.80 -29.07 9.52
N ASN A 265 1.02 -28.92 10.58
CA ASN A 265 1.38 -29.46 11.89
C ASN A 265 0.89 -30.92 11.94
N GLU A 266 1.81 -31.89 11.90
CA GLU A 266 1.54 -33.34 11.87
C GLU A 266 1.07 -33.89 13.24
#